data_AF-A0A087SUN5-F1
#
_entry.id   AF-A0A087SUN5-F1
#
_cell.length_a   1.000
_cell.length_b   1.000
_cell.length_c   1.000
_cell.angle_alpha   90.00
_cell.angle_beta   90.00
_cell.angle_gamma   90.00
#
_symmetry.space_group_name_H-M   'P 1'
#
loop_
_entity.id
_entity.type
_entity.pdbx_description
1 polymer ?
#
loop_
_entity_poly.entity_id
_entity_poly.type
_entity_poly.pdbx_seq_one_letter_code
_entity_poly.pdbx_strand_id
1 'polypeptide(L)'
;MKIGTRVVKGVDWKWGHQDGPPPGEGTVIGALGEDGWIRVQWDTGSTNSYRMGKEGKYDLKLADPLPVPQKDTLSDSEDDDTISDVSKSHQPASLLHNSCLLLMKSLSIYIGLYADCIPNQAINALSGLLRSILSTVYGEAQTKCSTASLALPEWLSSELHHEWASFSFIRAIACSSVMCSSLSTQSWINLLMKII
;
A
#
# COMPACT_ATOMS: atom_id res chain seq x y z
N MET A 1 -23.38 -5.83 -3.89
CA MET A 1 -22.54 -5.71 -2.68
C MET A 1 -21.95 -7.08 -2.35
N LYS A 2 -20.68 -7.19 -1.92
CA LYS A 2 -19.95 -8.47 -1.76
C LYS A 2 -19.73 -8.82 -0.29
N ILE A 3 -19.51 -10.10 0.01
CA ILE A 3 -19.07 -10.56 1.34
C ILE A 3 -17.77 -9.84 1.72
N GLY A 4 -17.64 -9.44 3.00
CA GLY A 4 -16.53 -8.67 3.53
C GLY A 4 -16.66 -7.15 3.37
N THR A 5 -17.69 -6.66 2.67
CA THR A 5 -17.92 -5.21 2.51
C THR A 5 -18.31 -4.59 3.85
N ARG A 6 -17.68 -3.47 4.21
CA ARG A 6 -18.06 -2.63 5.35
C ARG A 6 -19.27 -1.76 5.02
N VAL A 7 -20.25 -1.75 5.90
CA VAL A 7 -21.56 -1.11 5.67
C VAL A 7 -22.04 -0.35 6.88
N VAL A 8 -22.85 0.66 6.62
CA VAL A 8 -23.65 1.39 7.62
C VAL A 8 -25.08 1.51 7.13
N LYS A 9 -25.99 2.00 7.99
CA LYS A 9 -27.37 2.26 7.58
C LYS A 9 -27.45 3.19 6.35
N GLY A 10 -28.28 2.78 5.40
CA GLY A 10 -28.56 3.48 4.16
C GLY A 10 -29.79 4.38 4.26
N VAL A 11 -30.19 4.93 3.11
CA VAL A 11 -31.28 5.92 3.01
C VAL A 11 -32.66 5.33 3.32
N ASP A 12 -32.88 4.05 3.01
CA ASP A 12 -34.18 3.39 3.21
C ASP A 12 -34.30 2.65 4.55
N TRP A 13 -33.32 2.82 5.45
CA TRP A 13 -33.26 2.11 6.73
C TRP A 13 -34.50 2.35 7.60
N LYS A 14 -35.11 1.26 8.05
CA LYS A 14 -36.31 1.27 8.92
C LYS A 14 -36.21 0.32 10.12
N TRP A 15 -35.02 -0.21 10.39
CA TRP A 15 -34.81 -1.32 11.33
C TRP A 15 -34.37 -0.85 12.73
N GLY A 16 -34.74 0.37 13.11
CA GLY A 16 -34.43 0.94 14.42
C GLY A 16 -32.92 1.05 14.66
N HIS A 17 -32.47 0.62 15.83
CA HIS A 17 -31.08 0.72 16.29
C HIS A 17 -30.30 -0.60 16.16
N GLN A 18 -30.69 -1.47 15.22
CA GLN A 18 -29.98 -2.75 15.01
C GLN A 18 -28.54 -2.56 14.52
N ASP A 19 -28.22 -1.42 13.92
CA ASP A 19 -26.86 -1.01 13.54
C ASP A 19 -25.95 -0.72 14.75
N GLY A 20 -26.52 -0.55 15.95
CA GLY A 20 -25.78 -0.25 17.17
C GLY A 20 -25.46 1.24 17.34
N PRO A 21 -24.60 1.60 18.32
CA PRO A 21 -24.19 2.98 18.54
C PRO A 21 -23.36 3.50 17.35
N PRO A 22 -23.38 4.81 17.07
CA PRO A 22 -22.51 5.41 16.04
C PRO A 22 -21.04 5.00 16.23
N PRO A 23 -20.32 4.63 15.15
CA PRO A 23 -20.68 4.81 13.74
C PRO A 23 -21.68 3.78 13.17
N GLY A 24 -22.04 2.74 13.92
CA GLY A 24 -23.05 1.76 13.52
C GLY A 24 -22.63 0.92 12.32
N GLU A 25 -21.39 0.41 12.34
CA GLU A 25 -20.81 -0.33 11.23
C GLU A 25 -21.04 -1.85 11.34
N GLY A 26 -21.10 -2.48 10.17
CA GLY A 26 -21.19 -3.93 10.04
C GLY A 26 -20.45 -4.45 8.83
N THR A 27 -20.36 -5.77 8.77
CA THR A 27 -19.70 -6.53 7.70
C THR A 27 -20.73 -7.41 7.00
N VAL A 28 -20.75 -7.36 5.68
CA VAL A 28 -21.54 -8.30 4.88
C VAL A 28 -20.98 -9.71 5.03
N ILE A 29 -21.78 -10.65 5.53
CA ILE A 29 -21.37 -12.05 5.73
C ILE A 29 -22.03 -13.02 4.75
N GLY A 30 -23.00 -12.57 3.96
CA GLY A 30 -23.69 -13.38 2.96
C GLY A 30 -23.70 -12.72 1.59
N ALA A 31 -23.72 -13.52 0.52
CA ALA A 31 -23.93 -13.02 -0.82
C ALA A 31 -25.32 -12.36 -0.93
N LEU A 32 -25.45 -11.40 -1.85
CA LEU A 32 -26.74 -10.82 -2.19
C LEU A 32 -27.63 -11.91 -2.80
N GLY A 33 -28.74 -12.24 -2.14
CA GLY A 33 -29.70 -13.19 -2.65
C GLY A 33 -30.41 -12.65 -3.91
N GLU A 34 -30.86 -13.56 -4.77
CA GLU A 34 -31.69 -13.21 -5.95
C GLU A 34 -33.02 -12.55 -5.55
N ASP A 35 -33.44 -12.76 -4.30
CA ASP A 35 -34.58 -12.12 -3.68
C ASP A 35 -34.31 -10.67 -3.25
N GLY A 36 -33.08 -10.16 -3.37
CA GLY A 36 -32.70 -8.79 -3.05
C GLY A 36 -32.40 -8.52 -1.58
N TRP A 37 -32.16 -9.57 -0.78
CA TRP A 37 -31.74 -9.47 0.62
C TRP A 37 -30.26 -9.77 0.80
N ILE A 38 -29.62 -9.11 1.77
CA ILE A 38 -28.21 -9.31 2.09
C ILE A 38 -28.00 -9.45 3.59
N ARG A 39 -27.16 -10.41 3.99
CA ARG A 39 -26.89 -10.73 5.39
C ARG A 39 -25.67 -9.95 5.91
N VAL A 40 -25.84 -9.27 7.04
CA VAL A 40 -24.83 -8.43 7.70
C VAL A 40 -24.66 -8.89 9.15
N GLN A 41 -23.41 -8.91 9.59
CA GLN A 41 -23.03 -8.96 11.00
C GLN A 41 -22.55 -7.58 11.42
N TRP A 42 -23.23 -6.97 12.38
CA TRP A 42 -22.82 -5.70 12.99
C TRP A 42 -21.64 -5.93 13.92
N ASP A 43 -20.84 -4.88 14.14
CA ASP A 43 -19.68 -4.96 15.04
C ASP A 43 -20.09 -5.21 16.51
N THR A 44 -21.35 -4.93 16.84
CA THR A 44 -21.97 -5.31 18.12
C THR A 44 -22.18 -6.83 18.28
N GLY A 45 -21.89 -7.61 17.22
CA GLY A 45 -22.06 -9.07 17.18
C GLY A 45 -23.43 -9.53 16.68
N SER A 46 -24.41 -8.63 16.57
CA SER A 46 -25.74 -8.98 16.06
C SER A 46 -25.72 -9.26 14.56
N THR A 47 -26.58 -10.16 14.08
CA THR A 47 -26.64 -10.55 12.66
C THR A 47 -28.07 -10.50 12.16
N ASN A 48 -28.28 -9.89 11.00
CA ASN A 48 -29.60 -9.88 10.36
C ASN A 48 -29.48 -9.71 8.83
N SER A 49 -30.63 -9.76 8.13
CA SER A 49 -30.73 -9.54 6.69
C SER A 49 -31.47 -8.25 6.38
N TYR A 50 -30.96 -7.50 5.40
CA TYR A 50 -31.45 -6.19 5.00
C TYR A 50 -31.69 -6.09 3.50
N ARG A 51 -32.52 -5.13 3.06
CA ARG A 51 -32.86 -4.97 1.64
C ARG A 51 -31.72 -4.28 0.89
N MET A 52 -31.36 -4.87 -0.24
CA MET A 52 -30.33 -4.38 -1.15
C MET A 52 -30.81 -4.62 -2.59
N GLY A 53 -31.88 -3.91 -2.98
CA GLY A 53 -32.56 -4.05 -4.27
C GLY A 53 -33.97 -4.64 -4.18
N LYS A 54 -34.34 -5.28 -3.06
CA LYS A 54 -35.74 -5.71 -2.81
C LYS A 54 -36.67 -4.50 -2.83
N GLU A 55 -37.72 -4.55 -3.66
CA GLU A 55 -38.69 -3.45 -3.82
C GLU A 55 -38.03 -2.11 -4.25
N GLY A 56 -36.84 -2.16 -4.84
CA GLY A 56 -36.06 -0.96 -5.17
C GLY A 56 -35.51 -0.22 -3.94
N LYS A 57 -35.44 -0.87 -2.78
CA LYS A 57 -35.00 -0.29 -1.51
C LYS A 57 -33.60 -0.74 -1.12
N TYR A 58 -32.85 0.20 -0.52
CA TYR A 58 -31.46 0.03 -0.13
C TYR A 58 -31.28 0.46 1.33
N ASP A 59 -31.43 -0.52 2.22
CA ASP A 59 -31.33 -0.32 3.67
C ASP A 59 -29.87 -0.08 4.11
N LEU A 60 -28.87 -0.40 3.27
CA LEU A 60 -27.45 -0.28 3.60
C LEU A 60 -26.70 0.56 2.57
N LYS A 61 -25.65 1.23 3.00
CA LYS A 61 -24.65 1.89 2.14
C LYS A 61 -23.24 1.45 2.53
N LEU A 62 -22.26 1.74 1.66
CA LEU A 62 -20.85 1.55 1.99
C LEU A 62 -20.49 2.43 3.19
N ALA A 63 -19.76 1.85 4.15
CA ALA A 63 -19.09 2.66 5.17
C ALA A 63 -18.05 3.56 4.47
N ASP A 64 -17.87 4.78 4.97
CA ASP A 64 -16.79 5.64 4.47
C ASP A 64 -15.45 4.93 4.74
N PRO A 65 -14.50 4.97 3.78
CA PRO A 65 -13.18 4.40 4.02
C PRO A 65 -12.59 5.10 5.24
N LEU A 66 -12.30 4.32 6.28
CA LEU A 66 -11.60 4.83 7.46
C LEU A 66 -10.33 5.54 6.98
N PRO A 67 -10.00 6.74 7.49
CA PRO A 67 -8.64 7.24 7.42
C PRO A 67 -7.77 6.15 8.02
N VAL A 68 -6.86 5.60 7.22
CA VAL A 68 -5.95 4.53 7.63
C VAL A 68 -5.31 4.96 8.95
N PRO A 69 -5.54 4.26 10.08
CA PRO A 69 -4.87 4.60 11.32
C PRO A 69 -3.37 4.41 11.11
N GLN A 70 -2.60 5.48 11.30
CA GLN A 70 -1.16 5.39 11.44
C GLN A 70 -0.87 4.39 12.55
N LYS A 71 -0.15 3.33 12.19
CA LYS A 71 0.23 2.26 13.10
C LYS A 71 1.36 2.76 13.98
N ASP A 72 1.02 3.48 15.04
CA ASP A 72 1.97 3.78 16.10
C ASP A 72 2.17 2.52 16.95
N THR A 73 3.40 2.04 16.86
CA THR A 73 4.06 0.98 17.62
C THR A 73 3.72 1.00 19.11
N LEU A 74 3.49 -0.20 19.69
CA LEU A 74 4.14 -0.76 20.88
C LEU A 74 3.22 -1.78 21.59
N SER A 75 3.49 -3.07 21.41
CA SER A 75 3.46 -4.03 22.53
C SER A 75 4.19 -5.32 22.11
N ASP A 76 5.28 -5.56 22.82
CA ASP A 76 6.12 -6.74 22.79
C ASP A 76 5.39 -7.89 23.51
N SER A 77 5.22 -9.02 22.83
CA SER A 77 4.95 -10.32 23.44
C SER A 77 5.27 -11.41 22.43
N GLU A 78 6.37 -12.12 22.70
CA GLU A 78 6.75 -13.40 22.11
C GLU A 78 5.71 -14.49 22.46
N ASP A 79 5.77 -15.59 21.70
CA ASP A 79 5.03 -16.87 21.82
C ASP A 79 3.69 -17.00 21.05
N ASP A 80 3.74 -17.74 19.93
CA ASP A 80 3.05 -19.04 19.74
C ASP A 80 2.90 -19.37 18.23
N ASP A 81 3.42 -20.54 17.85
CA ASP A 81 3.33 -21.12 16.52
C ASP A 81 1.89 -21.51 16.19
N THR A 82 1.20 -20.79 15.29
CA THR A 82 0.12 -21.38 14.51
C THR A 82 0.06 -20.84 13.08
N ILE A 83 0.22 -21.78 12.15
CA ILE A 83 -0.04 -21.65 10.72
C ILE A 83 -1.50 -21.24 10.49
N SER A 84 -1.72 -20.05 9.92
CA SER A 84 -2.95 -19.73 9.18
C SER A 84 -2.63 -18.80 8.00
N ASP A 85 -2.09 -19.42 6.95
CA ASP A 85 -2.06 -18.86 5.61
C ASP A 85 -3.48 -18.85 5.00
N VAL A 86 -3.66 -17.96 4.03
CA VAL A 86 -4.74 -17.93 3.03
C VAL A 86 -6.09 -17.36 3.48
N SER A 87 -6.18 -16.04 3.66
CA SER A 87 -7.42 -15.25 3.45
C SER A 87 -7.20 -13.76 3.16
N LYS A 88 -6.08 -13.39 2.51
CA LYS A 88 -6.07 -12.15 1.71
C LYS A 88 -6.46 -12.60 0.31
N SER A 89 -7.71 -12.42 -0.10
CA SER A 89 -8.11 -12.61 -1.50
C SER A 89 -7.19 -11.75 -2.37
N HIS A 90 -6.24 -12.38 -3.06
CA HIS A 90 -5.22 -11.71 -3.83
C HIS A 90 -5.89 -10.96 -4.98
N GLN A 91 -6.09 -9.65 -4.83
CA GLN A 91 -6.43 -8.83 -5.98
C GLN A 91 -5.28 -8.97 -6.98
N PRO A 92 -5.54 -9.30 -8.26
CA PRO A 92 -4.48 -9.52 -9.25
C PRO A 92 -3.55 -8.30 -9.36
N ALA A 93 -4.07 -7.09 -9.11
CA ALA A 93 -3.28 -5.87 -9.04
C ALA A 93 -2.26 -5.85 -7.89
N SER A 94 -2.61 -6.31 -6.69
CA SER A 94 -1.67 -6.36 -5.56
C SER A 94 -0.62 -7.45 -5.76
N LEU A 95 -0.99 -8.56 -6.40
CA LEU A 95 -0.02 -9.59 -6.81
C LEU A 95 0.99 -9.06 -7.81
N LEU A 96 0.52 -8.35 -8.84
CA LEU A 96 1.39 -7.76 -9.83
C LEU A 96 2.31 -6.71 -9.20
N HIS A 97 1.76 -5.85 -8.33
CA HIS A 97 2.55 -4.88 -7.57
C HIS A 97 3.67 -5.56 -6.76
N ASN A 98 3.32 -6.57 -5.96
CA ASN A 98 4.29 -7.30 -5.15
C ASN A 98 5.34 -8.01 -6.00
N SER A 99 4.93 -8.61 -7.13
CA SER A 99 5.84 -9.28 -8.06
C SER A 99 6.84 -8.29 -8.67
N CYS A 100 6.36 -7.13 -9.12
CA CYS A 100 7.20 -6.06 -9.63
C CYS A 100 8.17 -5.54 -8.55
N LEU A 101 7.68 -5.32 -7.33
CA LEU A 101 8.51 -4.85 -6.23
C LEU A 101 9.62 -5.85 -5.87
N LEU A 102 9.28 -7.14 -5.77
CA LEU A 102 10.24 -8.20 -5.51
C LEU A 102 11.27 -8.34 -6.64
N LEU A 103 10.85 -8.17 -7.89
CA LEU A 103 11.75 -8.14 -9.04
C LEU A 103 12.72 -6.96 -8.93
N MET A 104 12.23 -5.76 -8.63
CA MET A 104 13.08 -4.57 -8.45
C MET A 104 14.08 -4.75 -7.30
N LYS A 105 13.65 -5.32 -6.17
CA LYS A 105 14.54 -5.67 -5.04
C LYS A 105 15.61 -6.67 -5.45
N SER A 106 15.21 -7.74 -6.12
CA SER A 106 16.12 -8.81 -6.55
C SER A 106 17.16 -8.30 -7.55
N LEU A 107 16.73 -7.50 -8.54
CA LEU A 107 17.62 -6.85 -9.50
C LEU A 107 18.58 -5.88 -8.80
N SER A 108 18.10 -5.08 -7.84
CA SER A 108 18.95 -4.14 -7.11
C SER A 108 20.05 -4.84 -6.31
N ILE A 109 19.68 -5.91 -5.61
CA ILE A 109 20.63 -6.73 -4.84
C ILE A 109 21.65 -7.37 -5.79
N TYR A 110 21.19 -7.94 -6.90
CA TYR A 110 22.08 -8.53 -7.90
C TYR A 110 23.07 -7.50 -8.46
N ILE A 111 22.61 -6.29 -8.80
CA ILE A 111 23.49 -5.22 -9.30
C ILE A 111 24.46 -4.77 -8.20
N GLY A 112 24.03 -4.69 -6.93
CA GLY A 112 24.90 -4.37 -5.80
C GLY A 112 26.01 -5.39 -5.56
N LEU A 113 25.67 -6.68 -5.61
CA LEU A 113 26.62 -7.79 -5.38
C LEU A 113 27.60 -8.00 -6.54
N TYR A 114 27.14 -7.88 -7.78
CA TYR A 114 27.91 -8.19 -8.98
C TYR A 114 28.32 -6.95 -9.77
N ALA A 115 28.38 -5.78 -9.14
CA ALA A 115 28.61 -4.51 -9.81
C ALA A 115 29.92 -4.50 -10.64
N ASP A 116 30.95 -5.21 -10.21
CA ASP A 116 32.24 -5.28 -10.91
C ASP A 116 32.15 -6.01 -12.27
N CYS A 117 31.14 -6.84 -12.46
CA CYS A 117 30.92 -7.62 -13.69
C CYS A 117 29.79 -7.05 -14.57
N ILE A 118 29.08 -6.04 -14.08
CA ILE A 118 27.89 -5.49 -14.73
C ILE A 118 28.27 -4.19 -15.45
N PRO A 119 27.69 -3.91 -16.64
CA PRO A 119 27.92 -2.64 -17.33
C PRO A 119 27.57 -1.43 -16.46
N ASN A 120 28.44 -0.43 -16.43
CA ASN A 120 28.25 0.82 -15.68
C ASN A 120 26.92 1.51 -16.00
N GLN A 121 26.38 1.33 -17.22
CA GLN A 121 25.07 1.85 -17.60
C GLN A 121 23.94 1.30 -16.73
N ALA A 122 23.95 0.02 -16.38
CA ALA A 122 22.91 -0.60 -15.54
C ALA A 122 23.03 -0.13 -14.08
N ILE A 123 24.26 0.02 -13.57
CA ILE A 123 24.53 0.56 -12.23
C ILE A 123 24.05 2.00 -12.13
N ASN A 124 24.40 2.82 -13.13
CA ASN A 124 23.98 4.22 -13.19
C ASN A 124 22.46 4.37 -13.40
N ALA A 125 21.82 3.45 -14.12
CA ALA A 125 20.37 3.42 -14.25
C ALA A 125 19.68 3.12 -12.92
N LEU A 126 20.16 2.12 -12.16
CA LEU A 126 19.66 1.81 -10.82
C LEU A 126 19.88 2.99 -9.87
N SER A 127 21.09 3.52 -9.81
CA SER A 127 21.44 4.69 -8.99
C SER A 127 20.58 5.91 -9.35
N GLY A 128 20.38 6.19 -10.64
CA GLY A 128 19.52 7.27 -11.13
C GLY A 128 18.06 7.09 -10.73
N LEU A 129 17.53 5.87 -10.82
CA LEU A 129 16.15 5.55 -10.44
C LEU A 129 15.92 5.72 -8.94
N LEU A 130 16.80 5.16 -8.11
CA LEU A 130 16.76 5.33 -6.66
C LEU A 130 16.81 6.82 -6.28
N ARG A 131 17.74 7.57 -6.88
CA ARG A 131 17.84 9.02 -6.64
C ARG A 131 16.60 9.78 -7.08
N SER A 132 15.97 9.38 -8.20
CA SER A 132 14.75 10.02 -8.68
C SER A 132 13.60 9.82 -7.69
N ILE A 133 13.44 8.62 -7.15
CA ILE A 133 12.42 8.32 -6.13
C ILE A 133 12.64 9.19 -4.89
N LEU A 134 13.85 9.21 -4.34
CA LEU A 134 14.15 10.05 -3.18
C LEU A 134 14.02 11.54 -3.48
N SER A 135 14.40 11.98 -4.68
CA SER A 135 14.26 13.38 -5.08
C SER A 135 12.79 13.79 -5.21
N THR A 136 11.88 12.87 -5.52
CA THR A 136 10.44 13.16 -5.51
C THR A 136 9.90 13.22 -4.09
N VAL A 137 10.40 12.37 -3.18
CA VAL A 137 9.94 12.30 -1.77
C VAL A 137 10.47 13.45 -0.92
N TYR A 138 11.74 13.84 -1.12
CA TYR A 138 12.44 14.83 -0.29
C TYR A 138 12.77 16.14 -1.01
N GLY A 139 12.52 16.23 -2.32
CA GLY A 139 12.75 17.45 -3.08
C GLY A 139 11.64 18.46 -2.83
N GLU A 140 11.99 19.63 -2.30
CA GLU A 140 11.07 20.77 -2.16
C GLU A 140 10.27 21.03 -3.44
N ALA A 141 8.97 21.30 -3.24
CA ALA A 141 8.03 21.74 -4.25
C ALA A 141 8.38 23.15 -4.78
N GLN A 142 9.42 23.29 -5.61
CA GLN A 142 9.53 24.38 -6.59
C GLN A 142 10.75 24.21 -7.50
N THR A 143 10.52 23.65 -8.68
CA THR A 143 10.75 24.32 -9.97
C THR A 143 10.18 23.40 -11.04
N LYS A 144 9.18 23.91 -11.78
CA LYS A 144 8.71 23.30 -13.03
C LYS A 144 9.87 23.33 -14.03
N CYS A 145 10.79 22.38 -13.93
CA CYS A 145 11.80 22.16 -14.94
C CYS A 145 11.35 20.97 -15.80
N SER A 146 11.01 21.26 -17.04
CA SER A 146 10.47 20.36 -18.06
C SER A 146 11.47 19.31 -18.58
N THR A 147 12.33 18.75 -17.73
CA THR A 147 13.33 17.75 -18.15
C THR A 147 13.47 16.60 -17.16
N ALA A 148 12.51 15.68 -17.17
CA ALA A 148 12.77 14.27 -16.79
C ALA A 148 11.63 13.37 -17.30
N SER A 149 11.95 12.52 -18.28
CA SER A 149 11.06 11.57 -18.95
C SER A 149 10.48 10.45 -18.04
N LEU A 150 10.68 10.51 -16.71
CA LEU A 150 10.35 9.44 -15.76
C LEU A 150 9.87 9.97 -14.40
N ALA A 151 9.25 11.16 -14.35
CA ALA A 151 8.65 11.64 -13.10
C ALA A 151 7.50 10.70 -12.68
N LEU A 152 7.76 9.86 -11.67
CA LEU A 152 6.74 9.01 -11.07
C LEU A 152 5.75 9.89 -10.29
N PRO A 153 4.46 9.53 -10.24
CA PRO A 153 3.50 10.18 -9.36
C PRO A 153 4.01 10.19 -7.91
N GLU A 154 3.77 11.29 -7.19
CA GLU A 154 4.25 11.48 -5.81
C GLU A 154 3.84 10.34 -4.86
N TRP A 155 2.59 9.89 -4.96
CA TRP A 155 2.09 8.76 -4.16
C TRP A 155 2.87 7.47 -4.42
N LEU A 156 3.24 7.21 -5.68
CA LEU A 156 3.98 6.01 -6.07
C LEU A 156 5.44 6.11 -5.62
N SER A 157 6.04 7.30 -5.71
CA SER A 157 7.39 7.53 -5.19
C SER A 157 7.45 7.35 -3.68
N SER A 158 6.44 7.80 -2.94
CA SER A 158 6.33 7.58 -1.49
C SER A 158 6.22 6.10 -1.15
N GLU A 159 5.34 5.36 -1.84
CA GLU A 159 5.18 3.92 -1.67
C GLU A 159 6.47 3.15 -1.98
N LEU A 160 7.11 3.45 -3.12
CA LEU A 160 8.36 2.80 -3.53
C LEU A 160 9.52 3.15 -2.60
N HIS A 161 9.56 4.36 -2.05
CA HIS A 161 10.56 4.75 -1.06
C HIS A 161 10.42 3.94 0.24
N HIS A 162 9.19 3.76 0.71
CA HIS A 162 8.90 2.96 1.89
C HIS A 162 9.24 1.47 1.67
N GLU A 163 8.77 0.90 0.56
CA GLU A 163 8.84 -0.54 0.33
C GLU A 163 10.18 -1.02 -0.25
N TRP A 164 10.91 -0.19 -0.99
CA TRP A 164 12.12 -0.62 -1.73
C TRP A 164 13.28 0.37 -1.67
N ALA A 165 13.10 1.61 -2.12
CA ALA A 165 14.16 2.60 -2.25
C ALA A 165 14.43 3.35 -0.92
N SER A 166 14.48 2.62 0.20
CA SER A 166 14.77 3.20 1.51
C SER A 166 16.27 3.41 1.69
N PHE A 167 16.67 4.32 2.60
CA PHE A 167 18.10 4.54 2.88
C PHE A 167 18.80 3.29 3.40
N SER A 168 18.12 2.49 4.23
CA SER A 168 18.64 1.21 4.73
C SER A 168 18.85 0.22 3.59
N PHE A 169 17.93 0.14 2.65
CA PHE A 169 18.08 -0.73 1.47
C PHE A 169 19.20 -0.24 0.54
N ILE A 170 19.28 1.07 0.26
CA ILE A 170 20.35 1.67 -0.56
C ILE A 170 21.72 1.38 0.07
N ARG A 171 21.84 1.54 1.39
CA ARG A 171 23.06 1.19 2.12
C ARG A 171 23.37 -0.31 2.01
N ALA A 172 22.36 -1.17 2.05
CA ALA A 172 22.55 -2.62 1.98
C ALA A 172 23.10 -3.08 0.63
N ILE A 173 22.72 -2.43 -0.48
CA ILE A 173 23.20 -2.79 -1.83
C ILE A 173 24.54 -2.13 -2.20
N ALA A 174 25.03 -1.18 -1.39
CA ALA A 174 26.30 -0.49 -1.59
C ALA A 174 27.50 -1.36 -1.16
N CYS A 175 27.63 -2.56 -1.74
CA CYS A 175 28.62 -3.56 -1.35
C CYS A 175 29.97 -3.40 -2.07
N SER A 176 30.00 -2.84 -3.27
CA SER A 176 31.21 -2.71 -4.11
C SER A 176 31.64 -1.24 -4.27
N SER A 177 32.92 -1.03 -4.56
CA SER A 177 33.47 0.31 -4.81
C SER A 177 32.80 1.01 -6.00
N VAL A 178 32.46 0.25 -7.05
CA VAL A 178 31.77 0.76 -8.25
C VAL A 178 30.35 1.22 -7.90
N MET A 179 29.61 0.43 -7.11
CA MET A 179 28.26 0.80 -6.67
C MET A 179 28.31 2.03 -5.75
N CYS A 180 29.22 2.04 -4.77
CA CYS A 180 29.41 3.19 -3.87
C CYS A 180 29.71 4.47 -4.66
N SER A 181 30.59 4.39 -5.66
CA SER A 181 30.92 5.53 -6.53
C SER A 181 29.71 6.07 -7.30
N SER A 182 28.81 5.18 -7.75
CA SER A 182 27.57 5.57 -8.44
C SER A 182 26.55 6.21 -7.48
N LEU A 183 26.52 5.78 -6.21
CA LEU A 183 25.65 6.31 -5.15
C LEU A 183 26.23 7.54 -4.43
N SER A 184 27.46 7.94 -4.72
CA SER A 184 28.14 9.09 -4.12
C SER A 184 28.45 10.21 -5.14
N THR A 185 27.71 10.27 -6.25
CA THR A 185 27.86 11.36 -7.23
C THR A 185 27.44 12.70 -6.63
N GLN A 186 27.85 13.82 -7.24
CA GLN A 186 27.50 15.16 -6.74
C GLN A 186 25.98 15.36 -6.58
N SER A 187 25.16 14.77 -7.46
CA SER A 187 23.70 14.83 -7.35
C SER A 187 23.15 14.07 -6.14
N TRP A 188 23.79 12.97 -5.73
CA TRP A 188 23.44 12.24 -4.51
C TRP A 188 23.84 13.01 -3.27
N ILE A 189 25.06 13.56 -3.24
CA ILE A 189 25.55 14.37 -2.11
C ILE A 189 24.63 15.58 -1.91
N ASN A 190 24.30 16.32 -2.99
CA ASN A 190 23.40 17.46 -2.93
C ASN A 190 22.00 17.08 -2.43
N LEU A 191 21.50 15.88 -2.78
CA LEU A 191 20.22 15.38 -2.29
C LEU A 191 20.28 15.04 -0.80
N LEU A 192 21.30 14.31 -0.36
CA LEU A 192 21.47 13.92 1.04
C LEU A 192 21.66 15.15 1.95
N MET A 193 22.41 16.15 1.49
CA MET A 193 22.60 17.42 2.22
C MET A 193 21.32 18.25 2.35
N LYS A 194 20.27 17.98 1.56
CA LYS A 194 18.96 18.61 1.72
C LYS A 194 18.07 17.91 2.76
N ILE A 195 18.40 16.68 3.11
CA ILE A 195 17.59 15.83 4.00
C ILE A 195 18.06 15.96 5.46
N ILE A 196 19.35 16.26 5.66
CA ILE A 196 19.98 16.55 6.96
C ILE A 196 19.70 18.01 7.34
#